data_AF-A0A017TCA6-F1
#
_entry.id   AF-A0A017TCA6-F1
#
_cell.length_a   1.000
_cell.length_b   1.000
_cell.length_c   1.000
_cell.angle_alpha   90.00
_cell.angle_beta   90.00
_cell.angle_gamma   90.00
#
_symmetry.space_group_name_H-M   'P 1'
#
loop_
_entity.id
_entity.type
_entity.pdbx_description
1 polymer ?
#
loop_
_entity_poly.entity_id
_entity_poly.type
_entity_poly.pdbx_seq_one_letter_code
_entity_poly.pdbx_strand_id
1 'polypeptide(L)'
;MSAMSNLDGLFKPSEDAELSHVARLWLQRIRRGEKAQVEIERKRSGLSYGPAMLKIILNGNRRDVQQEAWDTHLSQVLASAKVKAVSEENETLRLALMLSDWFEDPGRRFGDDYFNSVLVAYLKQGPLGEAPSVQDILRYVHANAPYKGGHHYVECRDEVNAIFQRAAQSLLATGYKRNEAERLLVQAVATFLDDRFSVTNRRMLGLL
;
A
#
# COMPACT_ATOMS: atom_id res chain seq x y z
N MET A 1 -41.83 -34.21 -14.62
CA MET A 1 -40.47 -34.50 -14.13
C MET A 1 -39.57 -33.39 -14.63
N SER A 2 -39.47 -32.28 -13.89
CA SER A 2 -38.64 -31.15 -14.27
C SER A 2 -37.28 -31.26 -13.60
N ALA A 3 -36.23 -31.18 -14.41
CA ALA A 3 -34.84 -31.13 -13.99
C ALA A 3 -34.61 -29.90 -13.10
N MET A 4 -34.44 -30.12 -11.79
CA MET A 4 -33.77 -29.15 -10.92
C MET A 4 -32.28 -29.19 -11.26
N SER A 5 -31.84 -28.26 -12.09
CA SER A 5 -30.42 -28.03 -12.33
C SER A 5 -29.77 -27.57 -11.03
N ASN A 6 -28.72 -28.29 -10.66
CA ASN A 6 -27.96 -28.20 -9.43
C ASN A 6 -27.40 -26.77 -9.18
N LEU A 7 -28.05 -26.00 -8.31
CA LEU A 7 -27.64 -24.64 -7.88
C LEU A 7 -26.58 -24.68 -6.78
N ASP A 8 -26.20 -25.87 -6.28
CA ASP A 8 -25.21 -26.01 -5.19
C ASP A 8 -23.81 -25.51 -5.58
N GLY A 9 -23.54 -25.34 -6.87
CA GLY A 9 -22.30 -24.72 -7.36
C GLY A 9 -22.19 -23.22 -7.06
N LEU A 10 -23.30 -22.51 -6.86
CA LEU A 10 -23.33 -21.07 -6.57
C LEU A 10 -23.12 -20.74 -5.09
N PHE A 11 -23.21 -21.74 -4.22
CA PHE A 11 -23.15 -21.59 -2.77
C PHE A 11 -21.94 -22.26 -2.13
N LYS A 12 -20.98 -22.76 -2.93
CA LYS A 12 -19.67 -23.12 -2.38
C LYS A 12 -19.01 -21.85 -1.87
N PRO A 13 -18.65 -21.77 -0.56
CA PRO A 13 -17.80 -20.71 -0.09
C PRO A 13 -16.51 -20.81 -0.90
N SER A 14 -16.18 -19.79 -1.70
CA SER A 14 -14.85 -19.72 -2.30
C SER A 14 -13.89 -19.40 -1.15
N GLU A 15 -13.33 -20.44 -0.51
CA GLU A 15 -12.19 -20.25 0.40
C GLU A 15 -11.00 -19.60 -0.33
N ASP A 16 -11.05 -19.57 -1.67
CA ASP A 16 -10.33 -18.68 -2.59
C ASP A 16 -11.26 -17.59 -3.17
N ALA A 17 -11.58 -16.51 -2.45
CA ALA A 17 -12.05 -15.30 -3.12
C ALA A 17 -10.99 -14.93 -4.17
N GLU A 18 -11.36 -15.02 -5.45
CA GLU A 18 -10.49 -15.48 -6.53
C GLU A 18 -9.17 -14.71 -6.64
N LEU A 19 -8.07 -15.35 -6.25
CA LEU A 19 -6.75 -14.92 -6.70
C LEU A 19 -6.79 -14.74 -8.22
N SER A 20 -6.37 -13.57 -8.72
CA SER A 20 -6.34 -13.33 -10.16
C SER A 20 -5.53 -14.42 -10.87
N HIS A 21 -5.83 -14.70 -12.14
CA HIS A 21 -5.06 -15.69 -12.92
C HIS A 21 -3.55 -15.40 -12.83
N VAL A 22 -3.19 -14.12 -12.88
CA VAL A 22 -1.83 -13.62 -12.70
C VAL A 22 -1.26 -13.98 -11.32
N ALA A 23 -1.98 -13.68 -10.24
CA ALA A 23 -1.53 -14.03 -8.88
C ALA A 23 -1.32 -15.55 -8.70
N ARG A 24 -2.23 -16.38 -9.23
CA ARG A 24 -2.11 -17.85 -9.19
C ARG A 24 -0.87 -18.34 -9.94
N LEU A 25 -0.60 -17.79 -11.12
CA LEU A 25 0.57 -18.13 -11.92
C LEU A 25 1.86 -17.89 -11.12
N TRP A 26 2.01 -16.70 -10.51
CA TRP A 26 3.20 -16.35 -9.76
C TRP A 26 3.39 -17.20 -8.51
N LEU A 27 2.32 -17.40 -7.74
CA LEU A 27 2.37 -18.28 -6.57
C LEU A 27 2.76 -19.72 -6.95
N GLN A 28 2.27 -20.23 -8.07
CA GLN A 28 2.64 -21.57 -8.52
C GLN A 28 4.15 -21.68 -8.81
N ARG A 29 4.74 -20.67 -9.45
CA ARG A 29 6.19 -20.63 -9.72
C ARG A 29 7.02 -20.55 -8.44
N ILE A 30 6.62 -19.71 -7.50
CA ILE A 30 7.29 -19.58 -6.19
C ILE A 30 7.19 -20.90 -5.40
N ARG A 31 6.01 -21.55 -5.40
CA ARG A 31 5.80 -22.86 -4.75
C ARG A 31 6.65 -23.98 -5.37
N ARG A 32 7.02 -23.87 -6.65
CA ARG A 32 7.96 -24.79 -7.32
C ARG A 32 9.43 -24.53 -6.96
N GLY A 33 9.71 -23.54 -6.12
CA GLY A 33 11.05 -23.22 -5.62
C GLY A 33 11.77 -22.11 -6.39
N GLU A 34 11.10 -21.44 -7.34
CA GLU A 34 11.69 -20.27 -8.00
C GLU A 34 11.84 -19.12 -7.00
N LYS A 35 13.02 -18.49 -6.99
CA LYS A 35 13.27 -17.32 -6.14
C LYS A 35 12.75 -16.08 -6.86
N ALA A 36 11.74 -15.43 -6.30
CA ALA A 36 11.19 -14.19 -6.85
C ALA A 36 11.68 -12.96 -6.09
N GLN A 37 11.83 -11.85 -6.81
CA GLN A 37 11.93 -10.50 -6.28
C GLN A 37 11.02 -9.58 -7.10
N VAL A 38 10.56 -8.49 -6.49
CA VAL A 38 9.77 -7.47 -7.19
C VAL A 38 10.55 -6.18 -7.38
N GLU A 39 10.35 -5.53 -8.52
CA GLU A 39 10.83 -4.17 -8.78
C GLU A 39 9.64 -3.31 -9.22
N ILE A 40 9.35 -2.26 -8.46
CA ILE A 40 8.37 -1.25 -8.82
C ILE A 40 9.03 -0.18 -9.68
N GLU A 41 8.46 0.09 -10.84
CA GLU A 41 8.84 1.20 -11.70
C GLU A 41 7.70 2.21 -11.75
N ARG A 42 7.97 3.45 -11.33
CA ARG A 42 7.02 4.56 -11.43
C ARG A 42 7.75 5.79 -11.93
N LYS A 43 7.63 6.07 -13.22
CA LYS A 43 8.35 7.18 -13.87
C LYS A 43 7.65 8.50 -13.57
N ARG A 44 8.42 9.49 -13.15
CA ARG A 44 7.94 10.87 -13.04
C ARG A 44 7.76 11.48 -14.43
N SER A 45 6.63 12.15 -14.64
CA SER A 45 6.32 12.93 -15.84
C SER A 45 5.86 14.33 -15.41
N GLY A 46 6.80 15.29 -15.41
CA GLY A 46 6.57 16.63 -14.89
C GLY A 46 6.22 16.64 -13.40
N LEU A 47 5.07 17.25 -13.06
CA LEU A 47 4.53 17.30 -11.68
C LEU A 47 3.70 16.07 -11.30
N SER A 48 3.65 15.05 -12.16
CA SER A 48 2.89 13.83 -11.93
C SER A 48 3.76 12.60 -12.08
N TYR A 49 3.18 11.44 -11.79
CA TYR A 49 3.78 10.15 -12.09
C TYR A 49 2.93 9.44 -13.13
N GLY A 50 3.59 8.73 -14.06
CA GLY A 50 2.92 7.75 -14.89
C GLY A 50 2.40 6.56 -14.06
N PRO A 51 1.64 5.65 -14.69
CA PRO A 51 1.18 4.44 -14.02
C PRO A 51 2.36 3.65 -13.47
N ALA A 52 2.22 3.12 -12.26
CA ALA A 52 3.21 2.26 -11.66
C ALA A 52 3.14 0.86 -12.32
N MET A 53 4.30 0.25 -12.51
CA MET A 53 4.46 -1.09 -13.05
C MET A 53 5.13 -1.99 -12.01
N LEU A 54 4.65 -3.22 -11.88
CA LEU A 54 5.22 -4.27 -11.06
C LEU A 54 6.03 -5.21 -11.96
N LYS A 55 7.35 -5.24 -11.76
CA LYS A 55 8.24 -6.18 -12.43
C LYS A 55 8.54 -7.35 -11.52
N ILE A 56 8.42 -8.57 -12.03
CA ILE A 56 8.72 -9.79 -11.26
C ILE A 56 9.97 -10.42 -11.85
N ILE A 57 11.02 -10.50 -11.03
CA ILE A 57 12.34 -11.01 -11.39
C ILE A 57 12.48 -12.40 -10.77
N LEU A 58 12.71 -13.41 -11.61
CA LEU A 58 12.85 -14.79 -11.17
C LEU A 58 14.29 -15.27 -11.28
N ASN A 59 14.76 -15.92 -10.22
CA ASN A 59 16.10 -16.48 -10.08
C ASN A 59 17.21 -15.46 -10.39
N GLY A 60 16.95 -14.18 -10.12
CA GLY A 60 17.86 -13.06 -10.41
C GLY A 60 18.00 -12.72 -11.90
N ASN A 61 17.24 -13.36 -12.80
CA ASN A 61 17.33 -13.12 -14.23
C ASN A 61 16.60 -11.83 -14.63
N ARG A 62 17.37 -10.75 -14.83
CA ARG A 62 16.85 -9.45 -15.28
C ARG A 62 16.55 -9.37 -16.78
N ARG A 63 16.82 -10.43 -17.56
CA ARG A 63 16.53 -10.45 -19.01
C ARG A 63 15.14 -10.97 -19.33
N ASP A 64 14.57 -11.80 -18.46
CA ASP A 64 13.22 -12.36 -18.60
C ASP A 64 12.33 -11.81 -17.49
N VAL A 65 12.14 -10.49 -17.54
CA VAL A 65 11.32 -9.77 -16.57
C VAL A 65 9.93 -9.60 -17.13
N GLN A 66 8.96 -10.23 -16.48
CA GLN A 66 7.55 -9.99 -16.78
C GLN A 66 7.11 -8.71 -16.06
N GLN A 67 6.27 -7.94 -16.73
CA GLN A 67 5.77 -6.66 -16.24
C GLN A 67 4.25 -6.71 -16.18
N GLU A 68 3.71 -6.32 -15.03
CA GLU A 68 2.29 -6.18 -14.79
C GLU A 68 2.00 -4.71 -14.45
N ALA A 69 0.79 -4.24 -14.76
CA ALA A 69 0.32 -3.00 -14.17
C ALA A 69 0.32 -3.13 -12.64
N TRP A 70 0.55 -2.02 -11.93
CA TRP A 70 0.45 -2.04 -10.48
C TRP A 70 -0.92 -2.54 -10.03
N ASP A 71 -0.89 -3.54 -9.14
CA ASP A 71 -2.06 -4.13 -8.53
C ASP A 71 -1.73 -4.42 -7.06
N THR A 72 -2.41 -3.73 -6.16
CA THR A 72 -2.20 -3.85 -4.71
C THR A 72 -2.54 -5.24 -4.18
N HIS A 73 -3.47 -5.96 -4.80
CA HIS A 73 -3.81 -7.32 -4.41
C HIS A 73 -2.69 -8.30 -4.82
N LEU A 74 -2.17 -8.21 -6.05
CA LEU A 74 -1.01 -8.98 -6.49
C LEU A 74 0.21 -8.70 -5.61
N SER A 75 0.47 -7.43 -5.30
CA SER A 75 1.57 -7.04 -4.40
C SER A 75 1.43 -7.69 -3.01
N GLN A 76 0.23 -7.69 -2.43
CA GLN A 76 -0.04 -8.36 -1.14
C GLN A 76 0.19 -9.86 -1.23
N VAL A 77 -0.31 -10.50 -2.27
CA VAL A 77 -0.13 -11.95 -2.48
C VAL A 77 1.35 -12.32 -2.55
N LEU A 78 2.15 -11.53 -3.28
CA LEU A 78 3.59 -11.72 -3.37
C LEU A 78 4.29 -11.46 -2.01
N ALA A 79 3.90 -10.43 -1.27
CA ALA A 79 4.40 -10.15 0.07
C ALA A 79 4.12 -11.33 1.04
N SER A 80 2.90 -11.86 1.05
CA SER A 80 2.52 -13.04 1.85
C SER A 80 3.30 -14.29 1.44
N ALA A 81 3.71 -14.39 0.17
CA ALA A 81 4.60 -15.44 -0.33
C ALA A 81 6.10 -15.17 -0.05
N LYS A 82 6.42 -14.20 0.82
CA LYS A 82 7.79 -13.80 1.20
C LYS A 82 8.64 -13.26 0.05
N VAL A 83 8.00 -12.72 -0.98
CA VAL A 83 8.70 -12.04 -2.09
C VAL A 83 9.02 -10.62 -1.67
N LYS A 84 10.32 -10.35 -1.53
CA LYS A 84 10.88 -9.02 -1.22
C LYS A 84 11.06 -8.19 -2.48
N ALA A 85 11.00 -6.87 -2.33
CA ALA A 85 11.48 -6.00 -3.37
C ALA A 85 13.01 -6.09 -3.56
N VAL A 86 13.50 -5.62 -4.70
CA VAL A 86 14.93 -5.65 -5.06
C VAL A 86 15.80 -4.74 -4.19
N SER A 87 15.23 -3.72 -3.55
CA SER A 87 15.92 -2.81 -2.64
C SER A 87 14.98 -2.28 -1.56
N GLU A 88 15.53 -1.63 -0.53
CA GLU A 88 14.72 -0.95 0.49
C GLU A 88 13.93 0.21 -0.10
N GLU A 89 14.49 1.00 -1.02
CA GLU A 89 13.71 2.09 -1.65
C GLU A 89 12.52 1.53 -2.43
N ASN A 90 12.72 0.38 -3.09
CA ASN A 90 11.66 -0.27 -3.86
C ASN A 90 10.59 -0.89 -2.96
N GLU A 91 10.98 -1.43 -1.81
CA GLU A 91 10.07 -1.93 -0.78
C GLU A 91 9.24 -0.78 -0.15
N THR A 92 9.89 0.34 0.13
CA THR A 92 9.25 1.58 0.57
C THR A 92 8.23 2.07 -0.45
N LEU A 93 8.58 2.11 -1.74
CA LEU A 93 7.66 2.49 -2.82
C LEU A 93 6.49 1.51 -2.94
N ARG A 94 6.76 0.20 -2.89
CA ARG A 94 5.73 -0.86 -2.89
C ARG A 94 4.69 -0.61 -1.80
N LEU A 95 5.16 -0.38 -0.57
CA LEU A 95 4.26 -0.15 0.56
C LEU A 95 3.54 1.20 0.48
N ALA A 96 4.18 2.26 0.00
CA ALA A 96 3.55 3.58 -0.17
C ALA A 96 2.39 3.54 -1.19
N LEU A 97 2.54 2.78 -2.27
CA LEU A 97 1.45 2.55 -3.23
C LEU A 97 0.31 1.73 -2.62
N MET A 98 0.64 0.70 -1.83
CA MET A 98 -0.39 -0.07 -1.09
C MET A 98 -1.15 0.80 -0.09
N LEU A 99 -0.47 1.70 0.63
CA LEU A 99 -1.11 2.67 1.51
C LEU A 99 -2.04 3.60 0.73
N SER A 100 -1.62 4.06 -0.45
CA SER A 100 -2.45 4.92 -1.31
C SER A 100 -3.78 4.25 -1.66
N ASP A 101 -3.72 2.99 -2.12
CA ASP A 101 -4.92 2.23 -2.49
C ASP A 101 -5.79 1.87 -1.26
N TRP A 102 -5.16 1.52 -0.13
CA TRP A 102 -5.91 1.20 1.10
C TRP A 102 -6.60 2.40 1.72
N PHE A 103 -6.03 3.60 1.60
CA PHE A 103 -6.63 4.82 2.10
C PHE A 103 -7.67 5.44 1.16
N GLU A 104 -7.78 4.97 -0.08
CA GLU A 104 -8.77 5.46 -1.04
C GLU A 104 -10.21 5.21 -0.55
N ASP A 105 -10.50 4.02 -0.03
CA ASP A 105 -11.84 3.69 0.45
C ASP A 105 -12.30 4.54 1.66
N PRO A 106 -11.54 4.66 2.76
CA PRO A 106 -11.92 5.56 3.84
C PRO A 106 -11.95 7.03 3.39
N GLY A 107 -11.04 7.47 2.51
CA GLY A 107 -11.09 8.82 1.94
C GLY A 107 -12.41 9.12 1.24
N ARG A 108 -12.86 8.22 0.38
CA ARG A 108 -14.16 8.31 -0.31
C ARG A 108 -15.35 8.22 0.65
N ARG A 109 -15.31 7.32 1.63
CA ARG A 109 -16.44 7.09 2.56
C ARG A 109 -16.65 8.22 3.56
N PHE A 110 -15.58 8.77 4.13
CA PHE A 110 -15.65 9.86 5.12
C PHE A 110 -15.56 11.26 4.50
N GLY A 111 -15.16 11.35 3.23
CA GLY A 111 -14.85 12.59 2.54
C GLY A 111 -13.38 12.97 2.71
N ASP A 112 -12.71 13.25 1.58
CA ASP A 112 -11.27 13.44 1.50
C ASP A 112 -10.72 14.49 2.48
N ASP A 113 -11.38 15.64 2.60
CA ASP A 113 -10.94 16.71 3.51
C ASP A 113 -11.01 16.29 4.97
N TYR A 114 -12.12 15.65 5.37
CA TYR A 114 -12.30 15.17 6.74
C TYR A 114 -11.31 14.04 7.06
N PHE A 115 -11.18 13.07 6.16
CA PHE A 115 -10.21 11.98 6.27
C PHE A 115 -8.78 12.52 6.42
N ASN A 116 -8.37 13.47 5.57
CA ASN A 116 -7.03 14.07 5.63
C ASN A 116 -6.81 14.78 6.98
N SER A 117 -7.80 15.50 7.50
CA SER A 117 -7.76 16.10 8.83
C SER A 117 -7.59 15.07 9.95
N VAL A 118 -8.31 13.94 9.88
CA VAL A 118 -8.18 12.85 10.85
C VAL A 118 -6.82 12.16 10.74
N LEU A 119 -6.35 11.84 9.54
CA LEU A 119 -5.05 11.24 9.29
C LEU A 119 -3.90 12.11 9.83
N VAL A 120 -3.91 13.41 9.54
CA VAL A 120 -2.89 14.34 10.03
C VAL A 120 -2.95 14.47 11.55
N ALA A 121 -4.15 14.55 12.13
CA ALA A 121 -4.31 14.58 13.59
C ALA A 121 -3.81 13.30 14.26
N TYR A 122 -4.10 12.13 13.67
CA TYR A 122 -3.64 10.83 14.14
C TYR A 122 -2.11 10.75 14.12
N LEU A 123 -1.49 11.11 12.99
CA LEU A 123 -0.03 11.07 12.84
C LEU A 123 0.66 12.02 13.82
N LYS A 124 0.19 13.26 13.96
CA LYS A 124 0.78 14.24 14.89
C LYS A 124 0.72 13.82 16.37
N GLN A 125 -0.15 12.88 16.72
CA GLN A 125 -0.34 12.39 18.09
C GLN A 125 0.27 11.01 18.32
N GLY A 126 0.80 10.37 17.28
CA GLY A 126 1.28 8.99 17.31
C GLY A 126 2.78 8.85 17.01
N PRO A 127 3.35 7.66 17.27
CA PRO A 127 4.79 7.42 17.12
C PRO A 127 5.28 7.58 15.67
N LEU A 128 4.43 7.33 14.68
CA LEU A 128 4.79 7.56 13.27
C LEU A 128 5.07 9.03 12.97
N GLY A 129 4.37 9.97 13.61
CA GLY A 129 4.62 11.39 13.46
C GLY A 129 5.78 11.93 14.29
N GLU A 130 6.40 11.11 15.14
CA GLU A 130 7.65 11.46 15.82
C GLU A 130 8.88 11.17 14.95
N ALA A 131 8.73 10.32 13.93
CA ALA A 131 9.81 9.99 13.02
C ALA A 131 10.24 11.20 12.17
N PRO A 132 11.54 11.51 12.05
CA PRO A 132 12.02 12.70 11.35
C PRO A 132 11.51 12.85 9.91
N SER A 133 11.52 11.76 9.13
CA SER A 133 11.06 11.77 7.73
C SER A 133 9.57 12.10 7.60
N VAL A 134 8.75 11.67 8.56
CA VAL A 134 7.30 11.98 8.58
C VAL A 134 7.08 13.41 9.07
N GLN A 135 7.80 13.84 10.11
CA GLN A 135 7.75 15.23 10.59
C GLN A 135 8.12 16.23 9.49
N ASP A 136 9.17 15.94 8.73
CA ASP A 136 9.64 16.81 7.66
C ASP A 136 8.59 17.03 6.58
N ILE A 137 7.72 16.04 6.33
CA ILE A 137 6.57 16.20 5.43
C ILE A 137 5.43 16.94 6.13
N LEU A 138 5.06 16.53 7.36
CA LEU A 138 3.94 17.09 8.12
C LEU A 138 4.06 18.60 8.38
N ARG A 139 5.27 19.15 8.42
CA ARG A 139 5.51 20.61 8.53
C ARG A 139 4.90 21.41 7.38
N TYR A 140 4.77 20.81 6.20
CA TYR A 140 4.20 21.45 5.00
C TYR A 140 2.75 21.04 4.72
N VAL A 141 2.17 20.20 5.60
CA VAL A 141 0.79 19.73 5.49
C VAL A 141 -0.09 20.57 6.41
N HIS A 142 -0.91 21.43 5.79
CA HIS A 142 -1.95 22.17 6.47
C HIS A 142 -3.28 21.43 6.32
N ALA A 143 -3.80 20.92 7.43
CA ALA A 143 -5.14 20.37 7.51
C ALA A 143 -5.85 21.03 8.70
N ASN A 144 -7.15 21.34 8.52
CA ASN A 144 -7.98 21.85 9.60
C ASN A 144 -8.08 20.80 10.71
N ALA A 145 -8.29 21.23 11.95
CA ALA A 145 -8.57 20.30 13.02
C ALA A 145 -9.87 19.53 12.70
N PRO A 146 -9.86 18.18 12.72
CA PRO A 146 -11.08 17.42 12.48
C PRO A 146 -12.08 17.68 13.61
N TYR A 147 -13.37 17.73 13.29
CA TYR A 147 -14.40 17.71 14.31
C TYR A 147 -14.39 16.37 15.05
N LYS A 148 -14.20 16.43 16.39
CA LYS A 148 -14.02 15.24 17.25
C LYS A 148 -15.28 14.83 18.03
N GLY A 149 -16.36 15.62 17.96
CA GLY A 149 -17.54 15.46 18.82
C GLY A 149 -18.56 14.42 18.33
N GLY A 150 -18.18 13.47 17.48
CA GLY A 150 -19.11 12.48 16.91
C GLY A 150 -18.45 11.13 16.62
N HIS A 151 -19.28 10.09 16.44
CA HIS A 151 -18.85 8.71 16.19
C HIS A 151 -17.94 8.56 14.95
N HIS A 152 -18.20 9.35 13.91
CA HIS A 152 -17.41 9.34 12.67
C HIS A 152 -15.91 9.63 12.87
N TYR A 153 -15.54 10.44 13.88
CA TYR A 153 -14.14 10.69 14.18
C TYR A 153 -13.43 9.42 14.67
N VAL A 154 -14.09 8.71 15.59
CA VAL A 154 -13.55 7.48 16.18
C VAL A 154 -13.43 6.41 15.11
N GLU A 155 -14.48 6.21 14.31
CA GLU A 155 -14.49 5.26 13.19
C GLU A 155 -13.37 5.54 12.18
N CYS A 156 -13.26 6.78 11.69
CA CYS A 156 -12.23 7.15 10.72
C CYS A 156 -10.82 6.98 11.30
N ARG A 157 -10.62 7.36 12.57
CA ARG A 157 -9.32 7.19 13.25
C ARG A 157 -8.95 5.72 13.41
N ASP A 158 -9.91 4.88 13.78
CA ASP A 158 -9.69 3.46 14.01
C ASP A 158 -9.38 2.74 12.69
N GLU A 159 -9.97 3.17 11.59
CA GLU A 159 -9.62 2.68 10.25
C GLU A 159 -8.22 3.14 9.81
N VAL A 160 -7.84 4.39 10.09
CA VAL A 160 -6.47 4.85 9.85
C VAL A 160 -5.47 3.97 10.58
N ASN A 161 -5.74 3.69 11.85
CA ASN A 161 -4.93 2.78 12.67
C ASN A 161 -4.89 1.35 12.08
N ALA A 162 -6.03 0.81 11.68
CA ALA A 162 -6.11 -0.53 11.10
C ALA A 162 -5.29 -0.67 9.80
N ILE A 163 -5.28 0.36 8.95
CA ILE A 163 -4.49 0.36 7.72
C ILE A 163 -2.98 0.38 8.03
N PHE A 164 -2.52 1.16 9.00
CA PHE A 164 -1.12 1.11 9.42
C PHE A 164 -0.73 -0.22 10.07
N GLN A 165 -1.62 -0.83 10.85
CA GLN A 165 -1.42 -2.19 11.38
C GLN A 165 -1.31 -3.22 10.26
N ARG A 166 -2.17 -3.14 9.24
CA ARG A 166 -2.11 -3.99 8.03
C ARG A 166 -0.78 -3.80 7.29
N ALA A 167 -0.31 -2.57 7.13
CA ALA A 167 0.97 -2.26 6.51
C ALA A 167 2.15 -2.90 7.26
N ALA A 168 2.18 -2.76 8.59
CA ALA A 168 3.19 -3.39 9.43
C ALA A 168 3.15 -4.93 9.32
N GLN A 169 1.96 -5.53 9.36
CA GLN A 169 1.80 -6.97 9.21
C GLN A 169 2.26 -7.48 7.83
N SER A 170 2.02 -6.73 6.75
CA SER A 170 2.47 -7.07 5.40
C SER A 170 4.01 -7.14 5.31
N LEU A 171 4.72 -6.20 5.93
CA LEU A 171 6.19 -6.22 5.99
C LEU A 171 6.71 -7.42 6.79
N LEU A 172 6.11 -7.71 7.94
CA LEU A 172 6.47 -8.87 8.75
C LEU A 172 6.20 -10.19 8.01
N ALA A 173 5.08 -10.29 7.29
CA ALA A 173 4.73 -11.46 6.49
C ALA A 173 5.74 -11.71 5.36
N THR A 174 6.38 -10.66 4.84
CA THR A 174 7.45 -10.76 3.84
C THR A 174 8.76 -11.34 4.44
N GLY A 175 8.87 -11.40 5.77
CA GLY A 175 10.05 -11.90 6.48
C GLY A 175 11.11 -10.82 6.74
N TYR A 176 10.71 -9.55 6.86
CA TYR A 176 11.56 -8.52 7.45
C TYR A 176 11.59 -8.65 8.97
N LYS A 177 12.72 -8.30 9.59
CA LYS A 177 12.79 -8.19 11.04
C LYS A 177 12.00 -6.97 11.50
N ARG A 178 11.53 -6.95 12.75
CA ARG A 178 10.75 -5.85 13.31
C ARG A 178 11.40 -4.48 13.09
N ASN A 179 12.66 -4.31 13.44
CA ASN A 179 13.36 -3.03 13.29
C ASN A 179 13.48 -2.58 11.82
N GLU A 180 13.66 -3.53 10.89
CA GLU A 180 13.68 -3.24 9.45
C GLU A 180 12.29 -2.85 8.96
N ALA A 181 11.25 -3.58 9.39
CA ALA A 181 9.86 -3.30 9.05
C ALA A 181 9.41 -1.93 9.58
N GLU A 182 9.78 -1.56 10.81
CA GLU A 182 9.50 -0.23 11.37
C GLU A 182 10.14 0.88 10.53
N ARG A 183 11.40 0.71 10.12
CA ARG A 183 12.09 1.68 9.24
C ARG A 183 11.40 1.81 7.88
N LEU A 184 11.07 0.69 7.23
CA LEU A 184 10.38 0.67 5.93
C LEU A 184 8.99 1.30 6.02
N LEU A 185 8.25 1.03 7.10
CA LEU A 185 6.94 1.63 7.33
C LEU A 185 7.03 3.15 7.46
N VAL A 186 7.97 3.66 8.27
CA VAL A 186 8.20 5.10 8.44
C VAL A 186 8.52 5.79 7.11
N GLN A 187 9.39 5.18 6.29
CA GLN A 187 9.73 5.71 4.98
C GLN A 187 8.52 5.68 4.03
N ALA A 188 7.77 4.57 4.00
CA ALA A 188 6.59 4.43 3.15
C ALA A 188 5.49 5.42 3.51
N VAL A 189 5.29 5.69 4.81
CA VAL A 189 4.36 6.72 5.29
C VAL A 189 4.79 8.11 4.82
N ALA A 190 6.08 8.44 4.93
CA ALA A 190 6.59 9.72 4.44
C ALA A 190 6.39 9.87 2.93
N THR A 191 6.70 8.84 2.14
CA THR A 191 6.46 8.83 0.68
C THR A 191 4.98 8.97 0.33
N PHE A 192 4.10 8.23 1.03
CA PHE A 192 2.65 8.34 0.84
C PHE A 192 2.15 9.75 1.14
N LEU A 193 2.58 10.36 2.25
CA LEU A 193 2.18 11.72 2.62
C LEU A 193 2.69 12.77 1.63
N ASP A 194 3.93 12.60 1.14
CA ASP A 194 4.50 13.49 0.13
C ASP A 194 3.65 13.49 -1.15
N ASP A 195 3.26 12.31 -1.63
CA ASP A 195 2.38 12.14 -2.78
C ASP A 195 0.97 12.70 -2.50
N ARG A 196 0.35 12.27 -1.39
CA ARG A 196 -1.04 12.62 -1.01
C ARG A 196 -1.25 14.12 -0.86
N PHE A 197 -0.26 14.83 -0.30
CA PHE A 197 -0.31 16.29 -0.07
C PHE A 197 0.57 17.08 -1.04
N SER A 198 1.10 16.42 -2.09
CA SER A 198 1.90 17.03 -3.15
C SER A 198 3.04 17.92 -2.61
N VAL A 199 3.73 17.51 -1.54
CA VAL A 199 4.74 18.35 -0.87
C VAL A 199 5.93 18.58 -1.78
N THR A 200 6.52 17.55 -2.37
CA THR A 200 7.61 17.67 -3.36
C THR A 200 7.22 18.52 -4.57
N ASN A 201 5.99 18.38 -5.08
CA ASN A 201 5.51 19.18 -6.19
C ASN A 201 5.43 20.67 -5.83
N ARG A 202 4.90 21.00 -4.65
CA ARG A 202 4.86 22.39 -4.16
C ARG A 202 6.26 22.97 -3.94
N ARG A 203 7.22 22.19 -3.41
CA ARG A 203 8.63 22.60 -3.29
C ARG A 203 9.24 22.93 -4.66
N MET A 204 9.02 22.08 -5.66
CA MET A 204 9.55 22.29 -7.01
C MET A 204 8.99 23.52 -7.72
N LEU A 205 7.79 23.95 -7.33
CA LEU A 205 7.16 25.16 -7.81
C LEU A 205 7.53 26.42 -7.00
N GLY A 206 8.36 26.29 -5.95
CA GLY A 206 8.73 27.40 -5.07
C GLY A 206 7.59 27.88 -4.17
N LEU A 207 6.64 26.99 -3.83
CA LEU A 207 5.44 27.30 -3.04
C LEU A 207 5.57 26.92 -1.55
N LEU A 208 6.76 26.49 -1.10
CA LEU A 208 7.08 26.07 0.28
C LEU A 208 8.43 26.61 0.73
#